data_AF-A0A957KTM7-F1
#
_entry.id   AF-A0A957KTM7-F1
#
_cell.length_a   1.000
_cell.length_b   1.000
_cell.length_c   1.000
_cell.angle_alpha   90.00
_cell.angle_beta   90.00
_cell.angle_gamma   90.00
#
_symmetry.space_group_name_H-M   'P 1'
#
loop_
_entity.id
_entity.type
_entity.pdbx_description
1 polymer ?
#
loop_
_entity_poly.entity_id
_entity_poly.type
_entity_poly.pdbx_seq_one_letter_code
_entity_poly.pdbx_strand_id
1 'polypeptide(L)'
;MPKRTYVLSSVLILLAVLGIAPAVLAQFTPDVFVVDQPVIDNTVNVTRLTSSGPGWVVIHADADGAPGPVIGYTAVPGGIAANIKVEVDPAGLTDTLFAMLHEDAGEVGTYEFPDGPDVPVSVRDKVVVKPFQVTGNEQTVRGIVLSDPQFSTLAAAVDAAGLGDALAGSDETTLFAPTNDAFADIP
;
A
#
# COMPACT_ATOMS: atom_id res chain seq x y z
N MET A 1 -77.34 -18.71 -40.35
CA MET A 1 -75.93 -19.13 -40.57
C MET A 1 -75.21 -18.00 -41.30
N PRO A 2 -73.93 -17.67 -41.06
CA PRO A 2 -73.19 -17.37 -39.84
C PRO A 2 -72.69 -15.89 -39.79
N LYS A 3 -72.07 -15.52 -38.66
CA LYS A 3 -71.34 -14.27 -38.35
C LYS A 3 -70.28 -13.88 -39.40
N ARG A 4 -69.90 -12.59 -39.43
CA ARG A 4 -68.52 -12.11 -39.13
C ARG A 4 -68.33 -10.60 -39.26
N THR A 5 -68.28 -9.95 -38.11
CA THR A 5 -67.59 -8.69 -37.82
C THR A 5 -66.07 -8.89 -37.94
N TYR A 6 -65.34 -7.98 -38.58
CA TYR A 6 -63.90 -7.77 -38.33
C TYR A 6 -63.54 -6.30 -38.57
N VAL A 7 -63.26 -5.59 -37.49
CA VAL A 7 -62.60 -4.28 -37.49
C VAL A 7 -61.11 -4.57 -37.57
N LEU A 8 -60.45 -4.18 -38.67
CA LEU A 8 -58.99 -4.21 -38.74
C LEU A 8 -58.44 -3.06 -37.89
N SER A 9 -57.92 -3.37 -36.71
CA SER A 9 -56.95 -2.55 -36.01
C SER A 9 -55.77 -3.44 -35.67
N SER A 10 -54.78 -3.46 -36.55
CA SER A 10 -53.49 -4.09 -36.28
C SER A 10 -52.53 -2.99 -35.86
N VAL A 11 -52.36 -2.86 -34.54
CA VAL A 11 -51.35 -2.04 -33.87
C VAL A 11 -49.98 -2.64 -34.17
N LEU A 12 -49.07 -1.80 -34.65
CA LEU A 12 -47.65 -2.12 -34.82
C LEU A 12 -46.96 -2.05 -33.45
N ILE A 13 -46.66 -3.19 -32.82
CA ILE A 13 -45.83 -3.25 -31.62
C ILE A 13 -44.37 -3.39 -32.07
N LEU A 14 -43.63 -2.28 -32.02
CA LEU A 14 -42.19 -2.27 -32.20
C LEU A 14 -41.53 -2.76 -30.89
N LEU A 15 -41.13 -4.03 -30.84
CA LEU A 15 -40.40 -4.59 -29.70
C LEU A 15 -38.93 -4.19 -29.82
N ALA A 16 -38.51 -3.11 -29.15
CA ALA A 16 -37.11 -2.77 -29.00
C ALA A 16 -36.46 -3.71 -27.96
N VAL A 17 -35.76 -4.73 -28.43
CA VAL A 17 -34.91 -5.58 -27.57
C VAL A 17 -33.66 -4.77 -27.23
N LEU A 18 -33.66 -4.10 -26.08
CA LEU A 18 -32.44 -3.56 -25.49
C LEU A 18 -31.54 -4.75 -25.10
N GLY A 19 -30.52 -5.02 -25.91
CA GLY A 19 -29.47 -5.95 -25.54
C GLY A 19 -28.74 -5.40 -24.31
N ILE A 20 -28.98 -6.00 -23.14
CA ILE A 20 -28.16 -5.77 -21.96
C ILE A 20 -26.81 -6.42 -22.29
N ALA A 21 -25.82 -5.63 -22.72
CA ALA A 21 -24.46 -6.13 -22.75
C ALA A 21 -24.11 -6.55 -21.31
N PRO A 22 -23.66 -7.78 -21.05
CA PRO A 22 -23.17 -8.11 -19.72
C PRO A 22 -22.01 -7.16 -19.41
N ALA A 23 -22.09 -6.46 -18.27
CA ALA A 23 -20.94 -5.74 -17.76
C ALA A 23 -19.86 -6.78 -17.47
N VAL A 24 -18.88 -6.89 -18.35
CA VAL A 24 -17.62 -7.54 -18.02
C VAL A 24 -16.91 -6.56 -17.09
N LEU A 25 -17.14 -6.72 -15.78
CA LEU A 25 -16.28 -6.05 -14.80
C LEU A 25 -14.87 -6.57 -15.05
N ALA A 26 -13.94 -5.66 -15.33
CA ALA A 26 -12.53 -6.01 -15.43
C ALA A 26 -12.09 -6.54 -14.06
N GLN A 27 -12.07 -7.87 -13.91
CA GLN A 27 -11.58 -8.50 -12.71
C GLN A 27 -10.07 -8.50 -12.78
N PHE A 28 -9.45 -7.61 -12.02
CA PHE A 28 -8.02 -7.60 -11.88
C PHE A 28 -7.57 -8.87 -11.16
N THR A 29 -6.48 -9.49 -11.63
CA THR A 29 -5.86 -10.61 -10.90
C THR A 29 -5.01 -10.02 -9.78
N PRO A 30 -5.25 -10.37 -8.51
CA PRO A 30 -4.42 -9.92 -7.41
C PRO A 30 -2.94 -10.28 -7.62
N ASP A 31 -2.07 -9.32 -7.36
CA ASP A 31 -0.63 -9.43 -7.58
C ASP A 31 0.09 -8.44 -6.67
N VAL A 32 1.27 -8.81 -6.21
CA VAL A 32 2.20 -7.93 -5.50
C VAL A 32 3.50 -7.95 -6.28
N PHE A 33 4.09 -6.77 -6.48
CA PHE A 33 5.37 -6.58 -7.11
C PHE A 33 6.23 -5.66 -6.24
N VAL A 34 7.35 -6.21 -5.81
CA VAL A 34 8.37 -5.57 -4.99
C VAL A 34 9.73 -6.03 -5.50
N VAL A 35 10.74 -5.17 -5.37
CA VAL A 35 12.11 -5.45 -5.77
C VAL A 35 13.02 -5.40 -4.55
N ASP A 36 14.21 -6.00 -4.69
CA ASP A 36 15.28 -5.89 -3.71
C ASP A 36 15.64 -4.40 -3.51
N GLN A 37 15.75 -4.00 -2.25
CA GLN A 37 15.88 -2.58 -1.89
C GLN A 37 16.46 -2.43 -0.47
N PRO A 38 17.05 -1.27 -0.14
CA PRO A 38 17.32 -0.94 1.24
C PRO A 38 16.02 -0.64 2.00
N VAL A 39 16.04 -0.79 3.31
CA VAL A 39 15.07 -0.15 4.20
C VAL A 39 15.56 1.27 4.44
N ILE A 40 14.74 2.27 4.15
CA ILE A 40 15.08 3.69 4.32
C ILE A 40 14.11 4.29 5.32
N ASP A 41 14.61 4.90 6.40
CA ASP A 41 13.78 5.50 7.47
C ASP A 41 12.68 4.53 7.93
N ASN A 42 13.07 3.28 8.24
CA ASN A 42 12.16 2.21 8.66
C ASN A 42 11.03 1.92 7.67
N THR A 43 11.20 2.25 6.39
CA THR A 43 10.17 2.11 5.37
C THR A 43 10.67 1.24 4.22
N VAL A 44 9.80 0.33 3.77
CA VAL A 44 9.97 -0.38 2.49
C VAL A 44 8.95 0.12 1.48
N ASN A 45 9.31 0.08 0.20
CA ASN A 45 8.44 0.47 -0.89
C ASN A 45 7.98 -0.74 -1.70
N VAL A 46 6.68 -1.04 -1.62
CA VAL A 46 6.04 -2.01 -2.53
C VAL A 46 5.77 -1.30 -3.85
N THR A 47 6.51 -1.69 -4.89
CA THR A 47 6.52 -1.00 -6.18
C THR A 47 5.14 -0.90 -6.80
N ARG A 48 4.40 -2.01 -6.80
CA ARG A 48 3.03 -2.06 -7.32
C ARG A 48 2.29 -3.23 -6.69
N LEU A 49 1.00 -3.05 -6.45
CA LEU A 49 0.11 -4.17 -6.22
C LEU A 49 -1.24 -3.96 -6.88
N THR A 50 -1.96 -5.06 -6.99
CA THR A 50 -3.31 -5.13 -7.51
C THR A 50 -4.15 -5.90 -6.51
N SER A 51 -5.27 -5.32 -6.05
CA SER A 51 -6.21 -5.95 -5.13
C SER A 51 -7.62 -6.00 -5.71
N SER A 52 -8.39 -7.03 -5.36
CA SER A 52 -9.80 -7.18 -5.78
C SER A 52 -10.75 -6.21 -5.03
N GLY A 53 -10.31 -5.71 -3.87
CA GLY A 53 -11.07 -4.81 -2.98
C GLY A 53 -10.11 -4.14 -1.97
N PRO A 54 -10.64 -3.37 -1.01
CA PRO A 54 -9.85 -2.90 0.13
C PRO A 54 -9.12 -4.07 0.81
N GLY A 55 -7.93 -3.80 1.31
CA GLY A 55 -7.10 -4.81 1.95
C GLY A 55 -5.86 -4.22 2.56
N TRP A 56 -4.90 -5.10 2.85
CA TRP A 56 -3.64 -4.75 3.48
C TRP A 56 -2.48 -5.31 2.67
N VAL A 57 -1.41 -4.53 2.56
CA VAL A 57 -0.10 -5.11 2.25
C VAL A 57 0.68 -5.24 3.55
N VAL A 58 1.16 -6.45 3.79
CA VAL A 58 1.78 -6.85 5.06
C VAL A 58 3.21 -7.30 4.76
N ILE A 59 4.16 -6.84 5.55
CA ILE A 59 5.56 -7.21 5.49
C ILE A 59 5.84 -8.21 6.61
N HIS A 60 6.29 -9.39 6.23
CA HIS A 60 6.73 -10.43 7.15
C HIS A 60 8.25 -10.55 7.13
N ALA A 61 8.82 -10.80 8.31
CA ALA A 61 10.18 -11.31 8.43
C ALA A 61 10.31 -12.71 7.82
N ASP A 62 11.54 -13.13 7.51
CA ASP A 62 11.81 -14.52 7.14
C ASP A 62 11.76 -15.43 8.37
N ALA A 63 11.09 -16.57 8.20
CA ALA A 63 11.16 -17.71 9.09
C ALA A 63 11.43 -18.96 8.27
N ASP A 64 12.71 -19.33 8.16
CA ASP A 64 13.18 -20.52 7.45
C ASP A 64 12.78 -20.57 5.96
N GLY A 65 12.87 -19.44 5.26
CA GLY A 65 12.50 -19.32 3.84
C GLY A 65 11.00 -19.15 3.59
N ALA A 66 10.20 -18.93 4.63
CA ALA A 66 8.77 -18.68 4.56
C ALA A 66 8.38 -17.39 5.31
N PRO A 67 7.20 -16.80 5.03
CA PRO A 67 6.69 -15.67 5.80
C PRO A 67 6.55 -16.01 7.29
N GLY A 68 7.27 -15.26 8.12
CA GLY A 68 7.30 -15.36 9.57
C GLY A 68 6.44 -14.28 10.26
N PRO A 69 6.90 -13.74 11.40
CA PRO A 69 6.22 -12.66 12.11
C PRO A 69 5.96 -11.43 11.23
N VAL A 70 4.82 -10.78 11.45
CA VAL A 70 4.51 -9.48 10.83
C VAL A 70 5.39 -8.40 11.46
N ILE A 71 6.03 -7.60 10.63
CA ILE A 71 6.87 -6.47 11.06
C ILE A 71 6.34 -5.13 10.58
N GLY A 72 5.35 -5.10 9.70
CA GLY A 72 4.75 -3.86 9.20
C GLY A 72 3.57 -4.12 8.28
N TYR A 73 2.65 -3.18 8.18
CA TYR A 73 1.51 -3.27 7.27
C TYR A 73 0.94 -1.90 6.96
N THR A 74 0.21 -1.79 5.85
CA THR A 74 -0.53 -0.58 5.51
C THR A 74 -1.76 -0.91 4.67
N ALA A 75 -2.80 -0.08 4.81
CA ALA A 75 -4.05 -0.24 4.09
C ALA A 75 -3.86 0.11 2.61
N VAL A 76 -4.51 -0.66 1.74
CA VAL A 76 -4.49 -0.45 0.30
C VAL A 76 -5.90 -0.49 -0.30
N PRO A 77 -6.21 0.39 -1.25
CA PRO A 77 -7.51 0.38 -1.90
C PRO A 77 -7.65 -0.83 -2.85
N GLY A 78 -8.89 -1.15 -3.19
CA GLY A 78 -9.16 -2.04 -4.33
C GLY A 78 -8.67 -1.44 -5.65
N GLY A 79 -8.24 -2.30 -6.57
CA GLY A 79 -7.66 -1.90 -7.85
C GLY A 79 -6.14 -1.88 -7.79
N ILE A 80 -5.52 -0.97 -8.56
CA ILE A 80 -4.07 -0.87 -8.70
C ILE A 80 -3.54 0.24 -7.78
N ALA A 81 -2.50 -0.07 -7.02
CA ALA A 81 -1.71 0.88 -6.24
C ALA A 81 -0.22 0.76 -6.61
N ALA A 82 0.52 1.84 -6.51
CA ALA A 82 1.97 1.89 -6.77
C ALA A 82 2.68 2.79 -5.76
N ASN A 83 3.98 2.55 -5.58
CA ASN A 83 4.82 3.27 -4.60
C ASN A 83 4.22 3.25 -3.19
N ILE A 84 3.78 2.07 -2.74
CA ILE A 84 3.15 1.91 -1.44
C ILE A 84 4.25 1.83 -0.39
N LYS A 85 4.29 2.83 0.50
CA LYS A 85 5.21 2.89 1.62
C LYS A 85 4.64 2.07 2.78
N VAL A 86 5.43 1.12 3.28
CA VAL A 86 5.10 0.32 4.45
C VAL A 86 6.16 0.56 5.51
N GLU A 87 5.76 1.13 6.64
CA GLU A 87 6.62 1.26 7.81
C GLU A 87 6.82 -0.13 8.44
N VAL A 88 8.04 -0.43 8.83
CA VAL A 88 8.47 -1.72 9.38
C VAL A 88 9.22 -1.55 10.69
N ASP A 89 8.95 -2.44 11.64
CA ASP A 89 9.66 -2.55 12.91
C ASP A 89 11.12 -3.00 12.65
N PRO A 90 12.13 -2.17 12.98
CA PRO A 90 13.52 -2.52 12.79
C PRO A 90 13.95 -3.75 13.59
N ALA A 91 13.29 -4.05 14.72
CA ALA A 91 13.65 -5.18 15.57
C ALA A 91 13.36 -6.54 14.92
N GLY A 92 12.46 -6.58 13.94
CA GLY A 92 12.07 -7.79 13.22
C GLY A 92 12.72 -7.97 11.85
N LEU A 93 13.66 -7.09 11.45
CA LEU A 93 14.27 -7.15 10.13
C LEU A 93 15.13 -8.41 9.94
N THR A 94 14.99 -9.01 8.76
CA THR A 94 15.77 -10.14 8.26
C THR A 94 16.31 -9.82 6.86
N ASP A 95 17.32 -10.56 6.39
CA ASP A 95 17.92 -10.35 5.05
C ASP A 95 16.90 -10.52 3.92
N THR A 96 15.93 -11.41 4.11
CA THR A 96 14.78 -11.62 3.23
C THR A 96 13.52 -11.17 3.93
N LEU A 97 12.66 -10.42 3.25
CA LEU A 97 11.32 -10.06 3.72
C LEU A 97 10.28 -10.53 2.72
N PHE A 98 9.02 -10.66 3.16
CA PHE A 98 7.91 -11.07 2.32
C PHE A 98 6.82 -9.99 2.32
N ALA A 99 6.49 -9.48 1.14
CA ALA A 99 5.30 -8.65 0.94
C ALA A 99 4.11 -9.55 0.60
N MET A 100 3.08 -9.55 1.44
CA MET A 100 1.89 -10.40 1.32
C MET A 100 0.63 -9.55 1.30
N LEU A 101 -0.25 -9.82 0.33
CA LEU A 101 -1.56 -9.17 0.25
C LEU A 101 -2.56 -9.89 1.16
N HIS A 102 -3.30 -9.14 1.95
CA HIS A 102 -4.41 -9.63 2.79
C HIS A 102 -5.70 -8.90 2.40
N GLU A 103 -6.83 -9.58 2.62
CA GLU A 103 -8.16 -8.97 2.50
C GLU A 103 -8.44 -8.12 3.75
N ASP A 104 -9.27 -7.09 3.62
CA ASP A 104 -9.88 -6.36 4.73
C ASP A 104 -11.28 -6.95 4.92
N ALA A 105 -11.41 -7.80 5.93
CA ALA A 105 -12.64 -8.51 6.28
C ALA A 105 -12.97 -8.26 7.75
N GLY A 106 -14.23 -8.45 8.15
CA GLY A 106 -14.63 -8.10 9.52
C GLY A 106 -14.80 -6.59 9.70
N GLU A 107 -14.00 -5.96 10.56
CA GLU A 107 -14.10 -4.53 10.84
C GLU A 107 -13.35 -3.71 9.79
N VAL A 108 -14.10 -3.15 8.84
CA VAL A 108 -13.55 -2.35 7.74
C VAL A 108 -12.52 -1.31 8.22
N GLY A 109 -11.32 -1.39 7.66
CA GLY A 109 -10.22 -0.48 7.95
C GLY A 109 -9.46 -0.79 9.24
N THR A 110 -9.73 -1.92 9.87
CA THR A 110 -8.91 -2.49 10.94
C THR A 110 -8.05 -3.61 10.36
N TYR A 111 -6.88 -3.86 10.96
CA TYR A 111 -6.05 -5.00 10.60
C TYR A 111 -6.18 -6.07 11.68
N GLU A 112 -6.72 -7.24 11.33
CA GLU A 112 -7.09 -8.29 12.28
C GLU A 112 -6.32 -9.62 12.16
N PHE A 113 -5.23 -9.69 11.40
CA PHE A 113 -4.37 -10.89 11.35
C PHE A 113 -3.41 -10.94 12.56
N PRO A 114 -3.05 -12.12 13.12
CA PRO A 114 -3.31 -13.49 12.64
C PRO A 114 -4.59 -14.14 13.18
N ASP A 115 -5.18 -13.59 14.24
CA ASP A 115 -6.26 -14.26 14.99
C ASP A 115 -7.67 -13.92 14.49
N GLY A 116 -7.78 -13.06 13.48
CA GLY A 116 -9.02 -12.55 12.94
C GLY A 116 -9.21 -12.74 11.44
N PRO A 117 -10.19 -12.03 10.85
CA PRO A 117 -10.71 -12.32 9.51
C PRO A 117 -9.83 -11.90 8.32
N ASP A 118 -8.80 -11.06 8.53
CA ASP A 118 -7.92 -10.57 7.48
C ASP A 118 -6.94 -11.64 7.01
N VAL A 119 -7.43 -12.56 6.18
CA VAL A 119 -6.64 -13.68 5.68
C VAL A 119 -5.82 -13.31 4.44
N PRO A 120 -4.71 -14.02 4.15
CA PRO A 120 -3.95 -13.82 2.93
C PRO A 120 -4.77 -14.05 1.65
N VAL A 121 -4.68 -13.10 0.71
CA VAL A 121 -5.30 -13.22 -0.62
C VAL A 121 -4.66 -14.38 -1.38
N SER A 122 -5.48 -15.21 -2.03
CA SER A 122 -5.02 -16.34 -2.84
C SER A 122 -5.54 -16.29 -4.28
N VAL A 123 -4.66 -16.61 -5.23
CA VAL A 123 -4.99 -16.75 -6.66
C VAL A 123 -4.63 -18.15 -7.12
N ARG A 124 -5.64 -18.93 -7.54
CA ARG A 124 -5.47 -20.35 -7.93
C ARG A 124 -4.78 -21.18 -6.82
N ASP A 125 -5.29 -21.04 -5.59
CA ASP A 125 -4.79 -21.71 -4.38
C ASP A 125 -3.35 -21.36 -3.99
N LYS A 126 -2.81 -20.24 -4.51
CA LYS A 126 -1.50 -19.72 -4.15
C LYS A 126 -1.64 -18.35 -3.51
N VAL A 127 -1.09 -18.19 -2.31
CA VAL A 127 -1.03 -16.90 -1.62
C VAL A 127 -0.30 -15.87 -2.48
N VAL A 128 -0.83 -14.67 -2.53
CA VAL A 128 -0.22 -13.52 -3.19
C VAL A 128 0.85 -12.95 -2.28
N VAL A 129 2.05 -13.54 -2.40
CA VAL A 129 3.24 -13.17 -1.64
C VAL A 129 4.45 -13.05 -2.55
N LYS A 130 5.34 -12.11 -2.25
CA LYS A 130 6.65 -11.96 -2.91
C LYS A 130 7.77 -11.79 -1.89
N PRO A 131 8.81 -12.63 -1.93
CA PRO A 131 10.05 -12.36 -1.21
C PRO A 131 10.83 -11.22 -1.91
N PHE A 132 11.61 -10.48 -1.13
CA PHE A 132 12.61 -9.54 -1.61
C PHE A 132 13.78 -9.45 -0.61
N GLN A 133 14.96 -9.12 -1.12
CA GLN A 133 16.15 -8.93 -0.29
C GLN A 133 16.23 -7.50 0.24
N VAL A 134 16.57 -7.39 1.53
CA VAL A 134 16.98 -6.13 2.14
C VAL A 134 18.45 -5.92 1.83
N THR A 135 18.76 -4.88 1.05
CA THR A 135 20.13 -4.61 0.60
C THR A 135 20.91 -3.67 1.52
N GLY A 136 20.25 -3.10 2.52
CA GLY A 136 20.83 -2.16 3.48
C GLY A 136 19.76 -1.64 4.46
N ASN A 137 20.21 -1.01 5.55
CA ASN A 137 19.35 -0.26 6.46
C ASN A 137 19.93 1.15 6.59
N GLU A 138 19.19 2.11 6.05
CA GLU A 138 19.65 3.46 5.80
C GLU A 138 18.69 4.48 6.43
N GLN A 139 19.23 5.66 6.75
CA GLN A 139 18.43 6.79 7.22
C GLN A 139 18.72 7.99 6.33
N THR A 140 17.68 8.75 6.00
CA THR A 140 17.86 10.03 5.33
C THR A 140 18.38 11.08 6.31
N VAL A 141 19.00 12.14 5.80
CA VAL A 141 19.39 13.30 6.63
C VAL A 141 18.16 13.86 7.35
N ARG A 142 17.02 13.95 6.66
CA ARG A 142 15.75 14.31 7.28
C ARG A 142 15.36 13.35 8.41
N GLY A 143 15.42 12.04 8.16
CA GLY A 143 15.11 11.00 9.13
C GLY A 143 15.91 11.16 10.42
N ILE A 144 17.22 11.43 10.31
CA ILE A 144 18.09 11.72 11.45
C ILE A 144 17.63 12.98 12.20
N VAL A 145 17.39 14.09 11.49
CA VAL A 145 16.96 15.37 12.10
C VAL A 145 15.63 15.24 12.84
N LEU A 146 14.70 14.43 12.33
CA LEU A 146 13.38 14.26 12.94
C LEU A 146 13.35 13.26 14.09
N SER A 147 14.25 12.28 14.10
CA SER A 147 14.28 11.23 15.12
C SER A 147 15.12 11.60 16.34
N ASP A 148 16.09 12.52 16.22
CA ASP A 148 16.93 12.94 17.33
C ASP A 148 16.33 14.15 18.09
N PRO A 149 16.01 14.02 19.39
CA PRO A 149 15.48 15.12 20.19
C PRO A 149 16.39 16.36 20.27
N GLN A 150 17.70 16.22 20.07
CA GLN A 150 18.66 17.34 20.10
C GLN A 150 18.51 18.28 18.91
N PHE A 151 17.80 17.87 17.85
CA PHE A 151 17.57 18.65 16.63
C PHE A 151 16.13 19.18 16.50
N SER A 152 15.30 19.12 17.56
CA SER A 152 13.90 19.56 17.48
C SER A 152 13.72 21.00 16.98
N THR A 153 14.61 21.93 17.35
CA THR A 153 14.56 23.32 16.84
C THR A 153 14.94 23.39 15.36
N LEU A 154 15.93 22.60 14.94
CA LEU A 154 16.31 22.48 13.53
C LEU A 154 15.18 21.87 12.70
N ALA A 155 14.56 20.80 13.18
CA ALA A 155 13.40 20.16 12.54
C ALA A 155 12.27 21.16 12.28
N ALA A 156 11.89 21.94 13.29
CA ALA A 156 10.87 22.98 13.14
C ALA A 156 11.27 24.04 12.10
N ALA A 157 12.55 24.41 12.03
CA ALA A 157 13.05 25.35 11.04
C ALA A 157 13.06 24.77 9.61
N VAL A 158 13.43 23.50 9.44
CA VAL A 158 13.37 22.78 8.15
C VAL A 158 11.93 22.73 7.65
N ASP A 159 10.98 22.41 8.53
CA ASP A 159 9.55 22.36 8.19
C ASP A 159 9.02 23.75 7.83
N ALA A 160 9.35 24.78 8.62
CA ALA A 160 8.97 26.17 8.33
C ALA A 160 9.55 26.69 7.01
N ALA A 161 10.74 26.23 6.63
CA ALA A 161 11.40 26.57 5.37
C ALA A 161 10.92 25.73 4.18
N GLY A 162 10.12 24.68 4.40
CA GLY A 162 9.68 23.75 3.36
C GLY A 162 10.82 22.92 2.75
N LEU A 163 11.88 22.66 3.50
CA LEU A 163 13.07 21.95 3.02
C LEU A 163 13.03 20.42 3.24
N GLY A 164 11.94 19.90 3.83
CA GLY A 164 11.80 18.48 4.15
C GLY A 164 12.05 17.56 2.95
N ASP A 165 11.36 17.78 1.83
CA ASP A 165 11.50 16.94 0.63
C ASP A 165 12.91 16.99 0.05
N ALA A 166 13.56 18.16 0.10
CA ALA A 166 14.93 18.33 -0.37
C ALA A 166 15.94 17.51 0.46
N LEU A 167 15.70 17.35 1.77
CA LEU A 167 16.53 16.55 2.67
C LEU A 167 16.17 15.06 2.68
N ALA A 168 15.02 14.69 2.14
CA ALA A 168 14.57 13.31 2.02
C ALA A 168 15.02 12.63 0.71
N GLY A 169 15.27 13.41 -0.35
CA GLY A 169 15.46 12.90 -1.71
C GLY A 169 16.83 13.14 -2.34
N SER A 170 17.83 13.61 -1.60
CA SER A 170 19.16 13.90 -2.15
C SER A 170 20.16 12.76 -1.90
N ASP A 171 20.77 12.26 -2.98
CA ASP A 171 21.76 11.17 -2.92
C ASP A 171 23.08 11.61 -2.24
N GLU A 172 23.41 12.91 -2.27
CA GLU A 172 24.52 13.50 -1.53
C GLU A 172 24.12 14.85 -0.93
N THR A 173 24.05 14.94 0.41
CA THR A 173 23.86 16.19 1.13
C THR A 173 24.68 16.19 2.40
N THR A 174 25.42 17.27 2.63
CA THR A 174 26.08 17.54 3.90
C THR A 174 25.30 18.61 4.63
N LEU A 175 24.63 18.23 5.71
CA LEU A 175 23.90 19.13 6.58
C LEU A 175 24.76 19.49 7.81
N PHE A 176 25.04 20.78 7.97
CA PHE A 176 25.59 21.29 9.23
C PHE A 176 24.43 21.53 10.20
N ALA A 177 24.19 20.57 11.10
CA ALA A 177 23.03 20.54 11.99
C ALA A 177 23.35 21.13 13.38
N PRO A 178 22.97 22.38 13.70
CA PRO A 178 23.08 22.92 15.05
C PRO A 178 22.15 22.19 16.02
N THR A 179 22.62 21.96 17.25
CA THR A 179 21.81 21.42 18.35
C THR A 179 20.87 22.49 18.90
N ASN A 180 19.87 22.08 19.69
CA ASN A 180 19.00 22.99 20.42
C ASN A 180 19.77 24.01 21.28
N ASP A 181 20.89 23.60 21.91
CA ASP A 181 21.74 24.51 22.70
C ASP A 181 22.39 25.58 21.83
N ALA A 182 22.85 25.22 20.62
CA ALA A 182 23.42 26.19 19.68
C ALA A 182 22.40 27.23 19.20
N PHE A 183 21.11 26.87 19.12
CA PHE A 183 20.03 27.83 18.89
C PHE A 183 19.77 28.72 20.12
N ALA A 184 19.90 28.18 21.33
CA ALA A 184 19.68 28.93 22.57
C ALA A 184 20.76 29.99 22.83
N ASP A 185 21.97 29.79 22.29
CA ASP A 185 23.11 30.71 22.43
C ASP A 185 23.04 31.94 21.49
N ILE A 186 21.99 32.07 20.66
CA ILE A 186 21.81 33.20 19.74
C ILE A 186 21.31 34.44 20.51
N PRO A 187 21.99 35.61 20.42
CA PRO A 187 21.61 36.84 21.13
C PRO A 187 20.27 37.47 20.75
#